data_AF-A0A2H5WWZ1-F1
#
_entry.id   AF-A0A2H5WWZ1-F1
#
_cell.length_a   1.000
_cell.length_b   1.000
_cell.length_c   1.000
_cell.angle_alpha   90.00
_cell.angle_beta   90.00
_cell.angle_gamma   90.00
#
_symmetry.space_group_name_H-M   'P 1'
#
loop_
_entity.id
_entity.type
_entity.pdbx_description
1 polymer ?
#
loop_
_entity_poly.entity_id
_entity_poly.type
_entity_poly.pdbx_seq_one_letter_code
_entity_poly.pdbx_strand_id
1 'polypeptide(L)'
;MSQPMVDPLHGWHFAYCVQGFVLEPNPTLLIEIFASSQPLYPYAQHACRLLLHCYELIRTRLGLEHPLKYDRQLRVFLCREGKAGAEQQRNLIYLYRVSEQMPPSEWLRELTHEYGHFVLPPINSFVEPEAWANGDLGERLLGMWLLNALKANQIDSEAIMGASASSLSAYVEHTVQPLLKRMAREGLSPVRWRSRKRDGYEEFLALALYAEQVYGVERLGRAMRIAGGVEPNDFLNGLRESLLEPPRLKVNLLRNPSWLLLPGGTRRWRLLSPREARLTPDPKRPDWVKCDCQQRTVWLQQVNR
;
A
#
# COMPACT_ATOMS: atom_id res chain seq x y z
N MET A 1 -10.69 37.54 8.03
CA MET A 1 -10.84 36.12 8.41
C MET A 1 -11.63 35.46 7.29
N SER A 2 -11.09 34.42 6.67
CA SER A 2 -11.83 33.62 5.69
C SER A 2 -13.05 32.99 6.35
N GLN A 3 -14.16 32.84 5.61
CA GLN A 3 -15.33 32.13 6.12
C GLN A 3 -14.94 30.69 6.52
N PRO A 4 -15.50 30.14 7.62
CA PRO A 4 -15.29 28.74 7.98
C PRO A 4 -15.69 27.82 6.84
N MET A 5 -14.89 26.78 6.58
CA MET A 5 -15.25 25.74 5.61
C MET A 5 -16.40 24.92 6.18
N VAL A 6 -17.41 24.62 5.35
CA VAL A 6 -18.50 23.71 5.70
C VAL A 6 -18.25 22.39 4.98
N ASP A 7 -18.16 21.29 5.73
CA ASP A 7 -17.97 19.99 5.09
C ASP A 7 -19.24 19.56 4.32
N PRO A 8 -19.10 18.91 3.16
CA PRO A 8 -20.24 18.61 2.30
C PRO A 8 -21.08 17.41 2.76
N LEU A 9 -20.63 16.62 3.75
CA LEU A 9 -21.33 15.41 4.18
C LEU A 9 -22.24 15.68 5.39
N HIS A 10 -21.74 16.38 6.40
CA HIS A 10 -22.41 16.63 7.66
C HIS A 10 -22.81 18.09 7.87
N GLY A 11 -22.23 19.02 7.10
CA GLY A 11 -22.49 20.46 7.27
C GLY A 11 -21.81 21.07 8.50
N TRP A 12 -20.79 20.42 9.06
CA TRP A 12 -20.02 20.97 10.17
C TRP A 12 -19.06 22.06 9.71
N HIS A 13 -18.75 22.97 10.63
CA HIS A 13 -17.88 24.12 10.38
C HIS A 13 -16.45 23.88 10.84
N PHE A 14 -15.49 24.25 9.98
CA PHE A 14 -14.06 24.13 10.24
C PHE A 14 -13.40 25.51 10.09
N ALA A 15 -12.87 26.01 11.21
CA ALA A 15 -12.30 27.35 11.29
C ALA A 15 -10.81 27.40 10.86
N TYR A 16 -10.14 26.26 10.77
CA TYR A 16 -8.71 26.17 10.49
C TYR A 16 -8.46 25.26 9.29
N CYS A 17 -7.48 25.63 8.45
CA CYS A 17 -7.05 24.86 7.30
C CYS A 17 -5.51 24.80 7.24
N VAL A 18 -4.97 23.63 6.90
CA VAL A 18 -3.58 23.42 6.51
C VAL A 18 -3.58 22.95 5.06
N GLN A 19 -2.76 23.58 4.22
CA GLN A 19 -2.68 23.29 2.79
C GLN A 19 -1.32 22.68 2.44
N GLY A 20 -1.34 21.58 1.69
CA GLY A 20 -0.16 20.86 1.20
C GLY A 20 0.01 21.03 -0.30
N PHE A 21 1.17 21.52 -0.71
CA PHE A 21 1.51 21.79 -2.11
C PHE A 21 2.67 20.93 -2.58
N VAL A 22 2.63 20.53 -3.85
CA VAL A 22 3.81 20.08 -4.60
C VAL A 22 4.30 21.23 -5.45
N LEU A 23 5.60 21.53 -5.40
CA LEU A 23 6.14 22.77 -5.95
C LEU A 23 6.51 22.71 -7.45
N GLU A 24 6.66 21.51 -8.02
CA GLU A 24 7.24 21.34 -9.35
C GLU A 24 6.26 20.77 -10.39
N PRO A 25 6.29 21.27 -11.65
CA PRO A 25 6.99 22.47 -12.12
C PRO A 25 6.35 23.77 -11.62
N ASN A 26 5.13 23.71 -11.07
CA ASN A 26 4.43 24.83 -10.46
C ASN A 26 3.75 24.38 -9.16
N PRO A 27 3.60 25.27 -8.15
CA PRO A 27 2.85 24.99 -6.94
C PRO A 27 1.43 24.51 -7.25
N THR A 28 1.16 23.25 -6.92
CA THR A 28 -0.14 22.59 -7.08
C THR A 28 -0.64 22.17 -5.71
N LEU A 29 -1.81 22.69 -5.32
CA LEU A 29 -2.48 22.28 -4.10
C LEU A 29 -2.97 20.82 -4.26
N LEU A 30 -2.49 19.92 -3.40
CA LEU A 30 -2.91 18.52 -3.41
C LEU A 30 -3.75 18.14 -2.20
N ILE A 31 -3.50 18.74 -1.05
CA ILE A 31 -4.07 18.31 0.22
C ILE A 31 -4.58 19.53 0.99
N GLU A 32 -5.79 19.43 1.51
CA GLU A 32 -6.33 20.37 2.50
C GLU A 32 -6.75 19.60 3.74
N ILE A 33 -6.26 20.00 4.92
CA ILE A 33 -6.65 19.44 6.20
C ILE A 33 -7.41 20.49 7.00
N PHE A 34 -8.68 20.23 7.26
CA PHE A 34 -9.58 21.11 7.99
C PHE A 34 -9.68 20.67 9.45
N ALA A 35 -9.51 21.63 10.38
CA ALA A 35 -9.63 21.41 11.80
C ALA A 35 -10.76 22.27 12.39
N SER A 36 -11.60 21.64 13.21
CA SER A 36 -12.77 22.28 13.85
C SER A 36 -12.39 23.22 14.99
N SER A 37 -11.19 23.08 15.56
CA SER A 37 -10.72 23.90 16.68
C SER A 37 -9.20 24.06 16.69
N GLN A 38 -8.72 25.12 17.35
CA GLN A 38 -7.29 25.44 17.45
C GLN A 38 -6.43 24.29 18.03
N PRO A 39 -6.87 23.54 19.06
CA PRO A 39 -6.09 22.42 19.58
C PRO A 39 -5.84 21.30 18.56
N LEU A 40 -6.67 21.20 17.52
CA LEU A 40 -6.49 20.21 16.46
C LEU A 40 -5.56 20.68 15.35
N TYR A 41 -5.13 21.94 15.36
CA TYR A 41 -4.29 22.50 14.30
C TYR A 41 -2.92 21.80 14.17
N PRO A 42 -2.18 21.46 15.26
CA PRO A 42 -0.94 20.70 15.14
C PRO A 42 -1.14 19.32 14.50
N TYR A 43 -2.25 18.64 14.81
CA TYR A 43 -2.61 17.37 14.17
C TYR A 43 -2.89 17.53 12.68
N ALA A 44 -3.52 18.64 12.28
CA ALA A 44 -3.71 18.96 10.86
C ALA A 44 -2.37 19.18 10.13
N GLN A 45 -1.39 19.79 10.79
CA GLN A 45 -0.04 19.96 10.24
C GLN A 45 0.67 18.61 10.07
N HIS A 46 0.63 17.74 11.08
CA HIS A 46 1.23 16.41 10.99
C HIS A 46 0.55 15.55 9.91
N ALA A 47 -0.79 15.59 9.83
CA ALA A 47 -1.54 14.85 8.82
C ALA A 47 -1.20 15.32 7.41
N CYS A 48 -1.07 16.64 7.21
CA CYS A 48 -0.65 17.21 5.93
C CYS A 48 0.76 16.73 5.53
N ARG A 49 1.72 16.76 6.45
CA ARG A 49 3.09 16.27 6.21
C ARG A 49 3.10 14.78 5.88
N LEU A 50 2.42 13.94 6.67
CA LEU A 50 2.29 12.51 6.41
C LEU A 50 1.75 12.26 5.00
N LEU A 51 0.64 12.91 4.62
CA LEU A 51 0.02 12.70 3.33
C LEU A 51 0.87 13.19 2.16
N LEU A 52 1.65 14.27 2.31
CA LEU A 52 2.62 14.69 1.30
C LEU A 52 3.73 13.64 1.10
N HIS A 53 4.23 13.04 2.18
CA HIS A 53 5.20 11.94 2.09
C HIS A 53 4.58 10.68 1.47
N CYS A 54 3.36 10.32 1.86
CA CYS A 54 2.63 9.21 1.25
C CYS A 54 2.40 9.44 -0.25
N TYR A 55 2.00 10.65 -0.64
CA TYR A 55 1.87 11.03 -2.05
C TYR A 55 3.17 10.82 -2.81
N GLU A 56 4.30 11.33 -2.27
CA GLU A 56 5.59 11.18 -2.93
C GLU A 56 6.02 9.71 -3.04
N LEU A 57 5.80 8.92 -1.99
CA LEU A 57 6.08 7.47 -2.02
C LEU A 57 5.24 6.74 -3.08
N ILE A 58 3.94 7.01 -3.14
CA ILE A 58 3.03 6.39 -4.11
C ILE A 58 3.42 6.81 -5.54
N ARG A 59 3.67 8.10 -5.76
CA ARG A 59 4.07 8.65 -7.06
C ARG A 59 5.38 8.09 -7.54
N THR A 60 6.42 8.13 -6.73
CA THR A 60 7.77 7.70 -7.14
C THR A 60 7.91 6.19 -7.21
N ARG A 61 7.29 5.46 -6.29
CA ARG A 61 7.49 4.00 -6.19
C ARG A 61 6.48 3.22 -7.02
N LEU A 62 5.21 3.59 -6.98
CA LEU A 62 4.17 2.89 -7.76
C LEU A 62 3.91 3.56 -9.09
N GLY A 63 4.26 4.83 -9.30
CA GLY A 63 3.87 5.59 -10.48
C GLY A 63 2.35 5.79 -10.56
N LEU A 64 1.71 5.95 -9.41
CA LEU A 64 0.29 6.29 -9.28
C LEU A 64 0.16 7.74 -8.85
N GLU A 65 -1.00 8.32 -9.14
CA GLU A 65 -1.29 9.73 -8.89
C GLU A 65 -2.64 9.86 -8.20
N HIS A 66 -2.88 10.99 -7.55
CA HIS A 66 -4.23 11.32 -7.09
C HIS A 66 -5.22 11.30 -8.26
N PRO A 67 -6.48 10.86 -8.05
CA PRO A 67 -7.46 10.78 -9.13
C PRO A 67 -7.74 12.13 -9.80
N LEU A 68 -7.59 12.17 -11.13
CA LEU A 68 -7.85 13.36 -11.95
C LEU A 68 -9.30 13.87 -11.85
N LYS A 69 -10.28 12.97 -11.61
CA LYS A 69 -11.70 13.34 -11.46
C LYS A 69 -12.01 14.26 -10.27
N TYR A 70 -11.04 14.46 -9.38
CA TYR A 70 -11.13 15.35 -8.22
C TYR A 70 -10.06 16.44 -8.28
N ASP A 71 -9.58 16.78 -9.48
CA ASP A 71 -8.49 17.72 -9.73
C ASP A 71 -7.23 17.38 -8.93
N ARG A 72 -7.01 16.08 -8.65
CA ARG A 72 -5.95 15.55 -7.80
C ARG A 72 -5.98 16.05 -6.35
N GLN A 73 -7.06 16.70 -5.93
CA GLN A 73 -7.18 17.28 -4.61
C GLN A 73 -7.81 16.30 -3.61
N LEU A 74 -7.19 16.14 -2.45
CA LEU A 74 -7.69 15.44 -1.28
C LEU A 74 -8.05 16.43 -0.18
N ARG A 75 -9.20 16.24 0.46
CA ARG A 75 -9.62 17.01 1.64
C ARG A 75 -9.79 16.09 2.83
N VAL A 76 -9.29 16.50 3.98
CA VAL A 76 -9.38 15.74 5.22
C VAL A 76 -10.01 16.60 6.30
N PHE A 77 -10.96 16.06 7.04
CA PHE A 77 -11.69 16.77 8.11
C PHE A 77 -11.40 16.11 9.45
N LEU A 78 -10.87 16.88 10.40
CA LEU A 78 -10.58 16.44 11.77
C LEU A 78 -11.76 16.74 12.69
N CYS A 79 -12.54 15.71 12.99
CA CYS A 79 -13.82 15.80 13.70
C CYS A 79 -13.69 15.37 15.16
N ARG A 80 -14.24 16.16 16.09
CA ARG A 80 -14.33 15.78 17.51
C ARG A 80 -15.49 14.82 17.79
N GLU A 81 -16.53 14.90 16.98
CA GLU A 81 -17.76 14.12 17.09
C GLU A 81 -17.68 12.86 16.20
N GLY A 82 -18.69 12.00 16.31
CA GLY A 82 -18.78 10.74 15.55
C GLY A 82 -18.32 9.50 16.32
N LYS A 83 -18.40 8.34 15.67
CA LYS A 83 -17.82 7.09 16.20
C LYS A 83 -16.32 7.10 15.88
N ALA A 84 -15.47 6.71 16.83
CA ALA A 84 -14.03 6.67 16.61
C ALA A 84 -13.68 5.79 15.41
N GLY A 85 -12.77 6.28 14.58
CA GLY A 85 -12.36 5.67 13.32
C GLY A 85 -12.30 6.71 12.22
N ALA A 86 -12.16 6.23 10.99
CA ALA A 86 -12.10 7.05 9.80
C ALA A 86 -13.12 6.62 8.74
N GLU A 87 -13.37 7.51 7.79
CA GLU A 87 -14.22 7.22 6.64
C GLU A 87 -13.73 8.02 5.42
N GLN A 88 -13.52 7.31 4.31
CA GLN A 88 -13.25 7.91 3.02
C GLN A 88 -14.50 7.90 2.13
N GLN A 89 -14.83 9.07 1.57
CA GLN A 89 -15.85 9.21 0.54
C GLN A 89 -15.36 10.15 -0.57
N ARG A 90 -15.27 9.64 -1.81
CA ARG A 90 -14.76 10.39 -2.98
C ARG A 90 -13.34 10.94 -2.78
N ASN A 91 -13.17 12.23 -2.56
CA ASN A 91 -11.90 12.88 -2.24
C ASN A 91 -11.89 13.50 -0.85
N LEU A 92 -12.78 13.01 0.02
CA LEU A 92 -12.96 13.46 1.38
C LEU A 92 -12.56 12.32 2.31
N ILE A 93 -11.77 12.62 3.32
CA ILE A 93 -11.48 11.73 4.44
C ILE A 93 -11.97 12.42 5.71
N TYR A 94 -12.72 11.70 6.53
CA TYR A 94 -13.14 12.15 7.85
C TYR A 94 -12.41 11.31 8.88
N LEU A 95 -11.78 11.97 9.84
CA LEU A 95 -11.18 11.33 11.01
C LEU A 95 -12.04 11.76 12.20
N TYR A 96 -12.66 10.81 12.89
CA TYR A 96 -13.64 11.08 13.94
C TYR A 96 -13.06 10.84 15.33
N ARG A 97 -13.64 11.52 16.33
CA ARG A 97 -13.16 11.51 17.73
C ARG A 97 -11.67 11.80 17.86
N VAL A 98 -11.19 12.69 17.01
CA VAL A 98 -9.85 13.24 17.03
C VAL A 98 -9.61 13.86 18.40
N SER A 99 -8.67 13.28 19.15
CA SER A 99 -8.30 13.77 20.47
C SER A 99 -6.83 13.47 20.76
N GLU A 100 -6.28 14.22 21.70
CA GLU A 100 -4.91 14.04 22.20
C GLU A 100 -4.71 12.68 22.89
N GLN A 101 -5.79 11.98 23.21
CA GLN A 101 -5.76 10.67 23.87
C GLN A 101 -5.55 9.50 22.89
N MET A 102 -5.77 9.71 21.59
CA MET A 102 -5.57 8.66 20.59
C MET A 102 -4.07 8.45 20.37
N PRO A 103 -3.58 7.19 20.42
CA PRO A 103 -2.16 6.91 20.18
C PRO A 103 -1.73 7.38 18.77
N PRO A 104 -0.56 8.03 18.62
CA PRO A 104 -0.04 8.45 17.32
C PRO A 104 0.02 7.35 16.24
N SER A 105 0.24 6.09 16.65
CA SER A 105 0.26 4.96 15.72
C SER A 105 -1.12 4.65 15.13
N GLU A 106 -2.20 4.81 15.91
CA GLU A 106 -3.57 4.63 15.39
C GLU A 106 -3.94 5.74 14.41
N TRP A 107 -3.48 6.96 14.67
CA TRP A 107 -3.59 8.09 13.75
C TRP A 107 -2.96 7.82 12.40
N LEU A 108 -1.71 7.38 12.42
CA LEU A 108 -0.99 7.01 11.21
C LEU A 108 -1.71 5.89 10.49
N ARG A 109 -2.12 4.86 11.23
CA ARG A 109 -2.79 3.67 10.70
C ARG A 109 -4.06 4.06 9.94
N GLU A 110 -5.03 4.68 10.61
CA GLU A 110 -6.31 5.10 10.03
C GLU A 110 -6.12 6.04 8.83
N LEU A 111 -5.23 7.03 8.94
CA LEU A 111 -5.04 7.97 7.83
C LEU A 111 -4.39 7.30 6.60
N THR A 112 -3.45 6.37 6.81
CA THR A 112 -2.86 5.60 5.70
C THR A 112 -3.85 4.59 5.10
N HIS A 113 -4.78 4.05 5.89
CA HIS A 113 -5.87 3.20 5.42
C HIS A 113 -6.80 3.97 4.48
N GLU A 114 -7.34 5.10 4.93
CA GLU A 114 -8.25 5.92 4.11
C GLU A 114 -7.54 6.51 2.88
N TYR A 115 -6.27 6.88 3.02
CA TYR A 115 -5.48 7.31 1.88
C TYR A 115 -5.26 6.18 0.86
N GLY A 116 -5.11 4.93 1.33
CA GLY A 116 -5.09 3.74 0.49
C GLY A 116 -6.33 3.61 -0.38
N HIS A 117 -7.53 3.81 0.20
CA HIS A 117 -8.77 3.84 -0.57
C HIS A 117 -8.80 4.91 -1.66
N PHE A 118 -8.21 6.08 -1.37
CA PHE A 118 -8.19 7.20 -2.30
C PHE A 118 -7.21 7.01 -3.47
N VAL A 119 -6.02 6.45 -3.22
CA VAL A 119 -4.91 6.48 -4.20
C VAL A 119 -4.61 5.14 -4.87
N LEU A 120 -4.90 4.01 -4.22
CA LEU A 120 -4.66 2.69 -4.79
C LEU A 120 -5.87 2.23 -5.61
N PRO A 121 -5.66 1.50 -6.72
CA PRO A 121 -6.76 0.93 -7.47
C PRO A 121 -7.68 0.12 -6.56
N PRO A 122 -9.00 0.28 -6.68
CA PRO A 122 -9.94 -0.44 -5.86
C PRO A 122 -9.81 -1.94 -6.08
N ILE A 123 -9.79 -2.71 -4.99
CA ILE A 123 -9.89 -4.17 -5.03
C ILE A 123 -11.06 -4.57 -4.15
N ASN A 124 -12.18 -4.90 -4.78
CA ASN A 124 -13.46 -5.18 -4.15
C ASN A 124 -13.72 -6.68 -4.04
N SER A 125 -14.96 -7.02 -3.70
CA SER A 125 -15.57 -8.35 -3.76
C SER A 125 -15.32 -9.21 -2.54
N PHE A 126 -14.77 -8.62 -1.48
CA PHE A 126 -14.72 -9.22 -0.17
C PHE A 126 -15.97 -8.88 0.65
N VAL A 127 -16.20 -9.68 1.70
CA VAL A 127 -17.27 -9.51 2.69
C VAL A 127 -16.67 -9.22 4.06
N GLU A 128 -15.47 -9.72 4.32
CA GLU A 128 -14.77 -9.57 5.60
C GLU A 128 -13.26 -9.34 5.35
N PRO A 129 -12.60 -8.49 6.15
CA PRO A 129 -13.17 -7.61 7.18
C PRO A 129 -13.91 -6.39 6.59
N GLU A 130 -13.61 -6.02 5.35
CA GLU A 130 -14.25 -4.95 4.59
C GLU A 130 -14.38 -5.36 3.11
N ALA A 131 -15.22 -4.65 2.35
CA ALA A 131 -15.45 -5.00 0.96
C ALA A 131 -14.25 -4.66 0.05
N TRP A 132 -13.54 -3.59 0.36
CA TRP A 132 -12.47 -3.02 -0.46
C TRP A 132 -11.12 -3.20 0.23
N ALA A 133 -10.24 -4.04 -0.30
CA ALA A 133 -8.96 -4.35 0.34
C ALA A 133 -7.85 -3.31 0.12
N ASN A 134 -8.10 -2.27 -0.68
CA ASN A 134 -7.09 -1.27 -1.02
C ASN A 134 -6.79 -0.31 0.15
N GLY A 135 -7.69 -0.17 1.12
CA GLY A 135 -7.44 0.57 2.36
C GLY A 135 -6.36 -0.12 3.21
N ASP A 136 -6.62 -1.38 3.59
CA ASP A 136 -5.67 -2.16 4.40
C ASP A 136 -4.34 -2.44 3.65
N LEU A 137 -4.38 -2.57 2.32
CA LEU A 137 -3.16 -2.61 1.52
C LEU A 137 -2.37 -1.29 1.64
N GLY A 138 -3.04 -0.14 1.56
CA GLY A 138 -2.43 1.16 1.75
C GLY A 138 -1.79 1.31 3.13
N GLU A 139 -2.55 0.99 4.18
CA GLU A 139 -2.10 0.98 5.58
C GLU A 139 -0.78 0.19 5.74
N ARG A 140 -0.76 -1.06 5.29
CA ARG A 140 0.39 -1.96 5.44
C ARG A 140 1.57 -1.56 4.57
N LEU A 141 1.32 -1.18 3.31
CA LEU A 141 2.35 -0.84 2.35
C LEU A 141 3.05 0.47 2.73
N LEU A 142 2.25 1.51 3.04
CA LEU A 142 2.77 2.81 3.49
C LEU A 142 3.44 2.69 4.85
N GLY A 143 2.87 1.94 5.79
CA GLY A 143 3.49 1.69 7.10
C GLY A 143 4.90 1.10 6.97
N MET A 144 5.08 0.11 6.08
CA MET A 144 6.39 -0.47 5.79
C MET A 144 7.36 0.54 5.14
N TRP A 145 6.88 1.35 4.20
CA TRP A 145 7.72 2.34 3.51
C TRP A 145 8.13 3.52 4.39
N LEU A 146 7.19 4.05 5.19
CA LEU A 146 7.44 5.10 6.16
C LEU A 146 8.43 4.63 7.22
N LEU A 147 8.31 3.38 7.70
CA LEU A 147 9.29 2.80 8.63
C LEU A 147 10.70 2.76 8.03
N ASN A 148 10.82 2.36 6.77
CA ASN A 148 12.11 2.32 6.08
C ASN A 148 12.68 3.73 5.86
N ALA A 149 11.85 4.69 5.46
CA ALA A 149 12.25 6.08 5.28
C ALA A 149 12.71 6.70 6.61
N LEU A 150 11.99 6.44 7.70
CA LEU A 150 12.36 6.88 9.05
C LEU A 150 13.70 6.27 9.49
N LYS A 151 13.88 4.95 9.33
CA LYS A 151 15.16 4.27 9.66
C LYS A 151 16.32 4.76 8.81
N ALA A 152 16.06 5.23 7.60
CA ALA A 152 17.03 5.83 6.69
C ALA A 152 17.25 7.33 6.94
N ASN A 153 16.62 7.93 7.95
CA ASN A 153 16.64 9.38 8.23
C ASN A 153 16.20 10.25 7.04
N GLN A 154 15.26 9.75 6.23
CA GLN A 154 14.70 10.47 5.09
C GLN A 154 13.47 11.30 5.46
N ILE A 155 12.82 10.97 6.58
CA ILE A 155 11.69 11.69 7.17
C ILE A 155 11.89 11.79 8.68
N ASP A 156 11.25 12.78 9.31
CA ASP A 156 11.25 12.94 10.77
C ASP A 156 10.06 12.23 11.43
N SER A 157 10.00 12.28 12.77
CA SER A 157 8.90 11.69 13.54
C SER A 157 7.58 12.45 13.40
N GLU A 158 7.61 13.74 13.08
CA GLU A 158 6.38 14.54 12.88
C GLU A 158 5.68 14.13 11.59
N ALA A 159 6.44 13.73 10.56
CA ALA A 159 5.95 13.15 9.31
C ALA A 159 5.25 11.80 9.47
N ILE A 160 5.32 11.17 10.66
CA ILE A 160 4.59 9.95 11.02
C ILE A 160 3.63 10.17 12.19
N MET A 161 3.01 11.35 12.26
CA MET A 161 2.03 11.73 13.28
C MET A 161 2.57 11.72 14.73
N GLY A 162 3.90 11.72 14.91
CA GLY A 162 4.54 11.55 16.22
C GLY A 162 4.64 10.09 16.68
N ALA A 163 4.32 9.12 15.83
CA ALA A 163 4.54 7.70 16.14
C ALA A 163 6.05 7.42 16.29
N SER A 164 6.39 6.48 17.18
CA SER A 164 7.78 6.04 17.34
C SER A 164 8.15 4.98 16.31
N ALA A 165 9.44 4.92 15.96
CA ALA A 165 9.98 3.87 15.10
C ALA A 165 9.69 2.47 15.65
N SER A 166 9.72 2.29 16.97
CA SER A 166 9.44 1.02 17.63
C SER A 166 7.97 0.61 17.50
N SER A 167 7.03 1.54 17.69
CA SER A 167 5.60 1.25 17.54
C SER A 167 5.26 0.89 16.10
N LEU A 168 5.79 1.64 15.12
CA LEU A 168 5.57 1.32 13.71
C LEU A 168 6.25 0.00 13.30
N SER A 169 7.44 -0.29 13.83
CA SER A 169 8.11 -1.58 13.61
C SER A 169 7.34 -2.75 14.19
N ALA A 170 6.76 -2.60 15.39
CA ALA A 170 5.94 -3.62 16.02
C ALA A 170 4.66 -3.89 15.22
N TYR A 171 4.00 -2.82 14.74
CA TYR A 171 2.86 -2.93 13.85
C TYR A 171 3.22 -3.71 12.57
N VAL A 172 4.28 -3.32 11.86
CA VAL A 172 4.71 -4.00 10.61
C VAL A 172 5.10 -5.46 10.86
N GLU A 173 5.79 -5.77 11.96
CA GLU A 173 6.11 -7.16 12.32
C GLU A 173 4.85 -7.99 12.60
N HIS A 174 3.81 -7.38 13.18
CA HIS A 174 2.57 -8.07 13.50
C HIS A 174 1.65 -8.25 12.28
N THR A 175 1.52 -7.23 11.42
CA THR A 175 0.51 -7.22 10.35
C THR A 175 1.08 -7.61 9.00
N VAL A 176 2.34 -7.31 8.69
CA VAL A 176 2.92 -7.55 7.35
C VAL A 176 3.71 -8.85 7.31
N GLN A 177 4.60 -9.06 8.29
CA GLN A 177 5.56 -10.16 8.24
C GLN A 177 4.91 -11.56 8.21
N PRO A 178 3.81 -11.86 8.92
CA PRO A 178 3.16 -13.16 8.83
C PRO A 178 2.65 -13.47 7.42
N LEU A 179 2.11 -12.46 6.73
CA LEU A 179 1.61 -12.59 5.36
C LEU A 179 2.75 -12.87 4.37
N LEU A 180 3.86 -12.11 4.47
CA LEU A 180 5.05 -12.31 3.65
C LEU A 180 5.67 -13.70 3.86
N LYS A 181 5.89 -14.09 5.13
CA LYS A 181 6.47 -15.39 5.51
C LYS A 181 5.61 -16.55 4.97
N ARG A 182 4.28 -16.42 5.05
CA ARG A 182 3.32 -17.40 4.54
C ARG A 182 3.36 -17.50 3.02
N MET A 183 3.27 -16.38 2.30
CA MET A 183 3.33 -16.36 0.83
C MET A 183 4.66 -16.93 0.32
N ALA A 184 5.79 -16.58 0.95
CA ALA A 184 7.09 -17.14 0.61
C ALA A 184 7.18 -18.66 0.87
N ARG A 185 6.50 -19.16 1.92
CA ARG A 185 6.50 -20.59 2.31
C ARG A 185 5.60 -21.46 1.44
N GLU A 186 4.45 -20.95 1.05
CA GLU A 186 3.36 -21.76 0.47
C GLU A 186 3.08 -21.39 -0.99
N GLY A 187 3.44 -20.18 -1.40
CA GLY A 187 2.90 -19.54 -2.59
C GLY A 187 1.40 -19.26 -2.45
N LEU A 188 0.78 -18.81 -3.54
CA LEU A 188 -0.66 -18.54 -3.55
C LEU A 188 -1.47 -19.83 -3.39
N SER A 189 -2.38 -19.84 -2.43
CA SER A 189 -3.36 -20.91 -2.22
C SER A 189 -4.61 -20.67 -3.06
N PRO A 190 -4.92 -21.55 -4.02
CA PRO A 190 -6.13 -21.40 -4.84
C PRO A 190 -7.42 -21.48 -4.02
N VAL A 191 -7.41 -22.19 -2.89
CA VAL A 191 -8.59 -22.32 -2.01
C VAL A 191 -8.87 -20.99 -1.30
N ARG A 192 -7.85 -20.40 -0.67
CA ARG A 192 -8.01 -19.11 0.02
C ARG A 192 -8.33 -17.99 -0.97
N TRP A 193 -7.63 -17.96 -2.11
CA TRP A 193 -7.84 -16.96 -3.16
C TRP A 193 -9.27 -16.88 -3.69
N ARG A 194 -10.01 -18.00 -3.69
CA ARG A 194 -11.42 -18.04 -4.12
C ARG A 194 -12.38 -17.56 -3.03
N SER A 195 -11.97 -17.57 -1.76
CA SER A 195 -12.80 -17.06 -0.67
C SER A 195 -13.05 -15.56 -0.85
N ARG A 196 -14.26 -15.11 -0.50
CA ARG A 196 -14.59 -13.68 -0.36
C ARG A 196 -14.61 -13.22 1.10
N LYS A 197 -14.30 -14.10 2.04
CA LYS A 197 -14.15 -13.76 3.46
C LYS A 197 -12.69 -13.43 3.77
N ARG A 198 -12.39 -13.31 5.07
CA ARG A 198 -11.06 -13.00 5.61
C ARG A 198 -9.92 -13.79 4.94
N ASP A 199 -10.08 -15.09 4.71
CA ASP A 199 -9.04 -15.91 4.07
C ASP A 199 -8.62 -15.40 2.69
N GLY A 200 -9.58 -15.01 1.85
CA GLY A 200 -9.28 -14.52 0.51
C GLY A 200 -8.76 -13.09 0.53
N TYR A 201 -9.30 -12.28 1.44
CA TYR A 201 -8.85 -10.92 1.70
C TYR A 201 -7.37 -10.90 2.10
N GLU A 202 -6.99 -11.72 3.09
CA GLU A 202 -5.59 -11.84 3.53
C GLU A 202 -4.70 -12.51 2.47
N GLU A 203 -5.25 -13.39 1.62
CA GLU A 203 -4.50 -13.95 0.49
C GLU A 203 -4.14 -12.88 -0.54
N PHE A 204 -5.07 -11.96 -0.83
CA PHE A 204 -4.83 -10.79 -1.67
C PHE A 204 -3.75 -9.89 -1.08
N LEU A 205 -3.89 -9.48 0.18
CA LEU A 205 -2.88 -8.65 0.85
C LEU A 205 -1.50 -9.31 0.86
N ALA A 206 -1.45 -10.61 1.17
CA ALA A 206 -0.20 -11.37 1.16
C ALA A 206 0.45 -11.37 -0.22
N LEU A 207 -0.31 -11.54 -1.31
CA LEU A 207 0.23 -11.53 -2.66
C LEU A 207 0.77 -10.14 -3.04
N ALA A 208 0.02 -9.07 -2.76
CA ALA A 208 0.42 -7.71 -3.11
C ALA A 208 1.69 -7.26 -2.36
N LEU A 209 1.73 -7.48 -1.04
CA LEU A 209 2.90 -7.18 -0.20
C LEU A 209 4.11 -8.04 -0.60
N TYR A 210 3.88 -9.33 -0.90
CA TYR A 210 4.93 -10.22 -1.38
C TYR A 210 5.51 -9.76 -2.70
N ALA A 211 4.65 -9.33 -3.64
CA ALA A 211 5.10 -8.86 -4.94
C ALA A 211 6.04 -7.66 -4.83
N GLU A 212 5.75 -6.71 -3.93
CA GLU A 212 6.63 -5.56 -3.67
C GLU A 212 7.99 -5.99 -3.13
N GLN A 213 8.02 -6.88 -2.14
CA GLN A 213 9.26 -7.31 -1.50
C GLN A 213 10.13 -8.19 -2.41
N VAL A 214 9.50 -9.02 -3.24
CA VAL A 214 10.19 -10.05 -4.03
C VAL A 214 10.53 -9.59 -5.43
N TYR A 215 9.59 -8.93 -6.13
CA TYR A 215 9.80 -8.47 -7.51
C TYR A 215 10.13 -6.98 -7.60
N GLY A 216 10.01 -6.26 -6.50
CA GLY A 216 10.25 -4.84 -6.42
C GLY A 216 9.00 -4.01 -6.69
N VAL A 217 9.05 -2.78 -6.19
CA VAL A 217 7.91 -1.86 -6.20
C VAL A 217 7.47 -1.45 -7.61
N GLU A 218 8.40 -1.41 -8.58
CA GLU A 218 8.08 -1.14 -9.98
C GLU A 218 7.13 -2.18 -10.57
N ARG A 219 7.32 -3.46 -10.22
CA ARG A 219 6.45 -4.55 -10.70
C ARG A 219 5.07 -4.48 -10.05
N LEU A 220 5.01 -4.18 -8.75
CA LEU A 220 3.72 -3.95 -8.07
C LEU A 220 2.96 -2.76 -8.69
N GLY A 221 3.62 -1.61 -8.86
CA GLY A 221 3.00 -0.43 -9.45
C GLY A 221 2.54 -0.66 -10.90
N ARG A 222 3.32 -1.43 -11.67
CA ARG A 222 2.92 -1.84 -13.02
C ARG A 222 1.71 -2.78 -13.00
N ALA A 223 1.67 -3.76 -12.10
CA ALA A 223 0.54 -4.66 -11.91
C ALA A 223 -0.76 -3.89 -11.61
N MET A 224 -0.68 -2.91 -10.70
CA MET A 224 -1.79 -2.05 -10.32
C MET A 224 -2.36 -1.23 -11.49
N ARG A 225 -1.49 -0.73 -12.40
CA ARG A 225 -1.93 -0.01 -13.60
C ARG A 225 -2.54 -0.92 -14.68
N ILE A 226 -2.07 -2.17 -14.78
CA ILE A 226 -2.54 -3.11 -15.79
C ILE A 226 -3.88 -3.73 -15.40
N ALA A 227 -4.09 -4.03 -14.11
CA ALA A 227 -5.23 -4.80 -13.61
C ALA A 227 -6.57 -4.39 -14.26
N GLY A 228 -6.81 -3.09 -14.43
CA GLY A 228 -7.91 -2.55 -15.25
C GLY A 228 -9.32 -2.79 -14.73
N GLY A 229 -9.47 -3.68 -13.74
CA GLY A 229 -10.69 -3.99 -13.01
C GLY A 229 -10.50 -3.92 -11.50
N VAL A 230 -11.51 -4.42 -10.77
CA VAL A 230 -11.61 -4.29 -9.31
C VAL A 230 -11.60 -5.63 -8.59
N GLU A 231 -11.55 -6.76 -9.31
CA GLU A 231 -11.51 -8.07 -8.69
C GLU A 231 -10.07 -8.45 -8.31
N PRO A 232 -9.87 -9.32 -7.30
CA PRO A 232 -8.54 -9.86 -7.00
C PRO A 232 -7.89 -10.53 -8.22
N ASN A 233 -8.67 -11.20 -9.06
CA ASN A 233 -8.17 -11.83 -10.29
C ASN A 233 -7.62 -10.84 -11.31
N ASP A 234 -8.20 -9.64 -11.38
CA ASP A 234 -7.70 -8.57 -12.26
C ASP A 234 -6.30 -8.16 -11.81
N PHE A 235 -6.10 -8.00 -10.50
CA PHE A 235 -4.77 -7.75 -9.93
C PHE A 235 -3.78 -8.89 -10.21
N LEU A 236 -4.17 -10.16 -10.00
CA LEU A 236 -3.28 -11.29 -10.27
C LEU A 236 -2.88 -11.37 -11.75
N ASN A 237 -3.80 -11.09 -12.66
CA ASN A 237 -3.51 -11.02 -14.10
C ASN A 237 -2.58 -9.86 -14.41
N GLY A 238 -2.84 -8.67 -13.88
CA GLY A 238 -1.94 -7.52 -14.00
C GLY A 238 -0.54 -7.82 -13.45
N LEU A 239 -0.43 -8.54 -12.34
CA LEU A 239 0.85 -8.98 -11.78
C LEU A 239 1.56 -9.93 -12.74
N ARG A 240 0.87 -10.95 -13.28
CA ARG A 240 1.45 -11.85 -14.28
C ARG A 240 2.00 -11.07 -15.47
N GLU A 241 1.22 -10.17 -16.04
CA GLU A 241 1.64 -9.36 -17.18
C GLU A 241 2.86 -8.49 -16.83
N SER A 242 2.84 -7.82 -15.67
CA SER A 242 3.96 -6.99 -15.21
C SER A 242 5.28 -7.77 -15.08
N LEU A 243 5.22 -9.05 -14.72
CA LEU A 243 6.39 -9.92 -14.60
C LEU A 243 6.86 -10.43 -15.97
N LEU A 244 5.98 -10.48 -16.96
CA LEU A 244 6.30 -10.90 -18.32
C LEU A 244 6.86 -9.78 -19.20
N GLU A 245 6.75 -8.52 -18.79
CA GLU A 245 7.32 -7.38 -19.54
C GLU A 245 8.86 -7.37 -19.60
N PRO A 246 9.61 -7.50 -18.48
CA PRO A 246 11.04 -7.37 -18.55
C PRO A 246 11.71 -8.69 -19.02
N PRO A 247 12.70 -8.64 -19.93
CA PRO A 247 13.40 -9.84 -20.39
C PRO A 247 14.24 -10.49 -19.28
N ARG A 248 14.57 -9.74 -18.23
CA ARG A 248 15.27 -10.21 -17.04
C ARG A 248 14.54 -9.76 -15.79
N LEU A 249 14.48 -10.63 -14.79
CA LEU A 249 13.82 -10.35 -13.53
C LEU A 249 14.81 -10.52 -12.38
N LYS A 250 14.97 -9.46 -11.59
CA LYS A 250 15.64 -9.53 -10.29
C LYS A 250 14.61 -9.94 -9.25
N VAL A 251 14.93 -10.96 -8.47
CA VAL A 251 14.06 -11.50 -7.43
C VAL A 251 14.79 -11.47 -6.09
N ASN A 252 14.16 -10.96 -5.05
CA ASN A 252 14.67 -11.01 -3.68
C ASN A 252 13.92 -12.09 -2.88
N LEU A 253 14.58 -13.20 -2.60
CA LEU A 253 14.04 -14.29 -1.81
C LEU A 253 13.88 -13.84 -0.35
N LEU A 254 12.72 -14.15 0.23
CA LEU A 254 12.42 -13.86 1.65
C LEU A 254 12.79 -15.03 2.57
N ARG A 255 13.16 -16.18 1.98
CA ARG A 255 13.60 -17.40 2.68
C ARG A 255 14.24 -18.37 1.69
N ASN A 256 14.90 -19.41 2.21
CA ASN A 256 15.33 -20.56 1.42
C ASN A 256 14.69 -21.86 1.97
N PRO A 257 14.05 -22.70 1.13
CA PRO A 257 13.52 -22.38 -0.21
C PRO A 257 12.34 -21.41 -0.14
N SER A 258 12.09 -20.66 -1.23
CA SER A 258 10.94 -19.75 -1.39
C SER A 258 10.12 -20.11 -2.62
N TRP A 259 8.80 -20.00 -2.54
CA TRP A 259 7.93 -20.02 -3.72
C TRP A 259 8.00 -18.70 -4.46
N LEU A 260 7.98 -18.75 -5.79
CA LEU A 260 7.95 -17.61 -6.69
C LEU A 260 6.79 -17.77 -7.68
N LEU A 261 6.03 -16.71 -7.90
CA LEU A 261 5.20 -16.53 -9.09
C LEU A 261 6.10 -16.18 -10.29
N LEU A 262 6.22 -17.09 -11.23
CA LEU A 262 6.92 -16.94 -12.51
C LEU A 262 5.94 -17.36 -13.62
N PRO A 263 5.24 -16.42 -14.27
CA PRO A 263 4.22 -16.77 -15.26
C PRO A 263 4.81 -17.61 -16.41
N GLY A 264 4.17 -18.74 -16.72
CA GLY A 264 4.71 -19.75 -17.66
C GLY A 264 5.78 -20.68 -17.09
N GLY A 265 6.09 -20.55 -15.79
CA GLY A 265 6.94 -21.44 -15.01
C GLY A 265 8.37 -21.58 -15.55
N THR A 266 8.98 -22.73 -15.28
CA THR A 266 10.34 -23.07 -15.74
C THR A 266 10.42 -23.33 -17.24
N ARG A 267 9.30 -23.28 -18.00
CA ARG A 267 9.35 -23.31 -19.47
C ARG A 267 9.83 -21.96 -20.00
N ARG A 268 9.34 -20.86 -19.43
CA ARG A 268 9.64 -19.49 -19.86
C ARG A 268 10.80 -18.84 -19.13
N TRP A 269 11.11 -19.28 -17.91
CA TRP A 269 12.14 -18.66 -17.08
C TRP A 269 13.35 -19.58 -16.91
N ARG A 270 14.56 -19.00 -16.96
CA ARG A 270 15.84 -19.67 -16.65
C ARG A 270 16.61 -18.86 -15.62
N LEU A 271 17.34 -19.55 -14.75
CA LEU A 271 18.27 -18.93 -13.81
C LEU A 271 19.50 -18.41 -14.55
N LEU A 272 19.85 -17.15 -14.30
CA LEU A 272 21.10 -16.54 -14.73
C LEU A 272 22.15 -16.57 -13.63
N SER A 273 21.74 -16.18 -12.42
CA SER A 273 22.60 -16.18 -11.25
C SER A 273 21.77 -16.24 -9.96
N PRO A 274 22.32 -16.82 -8.89
CA PRO A 274 23.60 -17.51 -8.88
C PRO A 274 23.49 -18.93 -9.48
N ARG A 275 24.62 -19.56 -9.85
CA ARG A 275 24.62 -20.82 -10.64
C ARG A 275 24.11 -22.01 -9.84
N GLU A 276 24.26 -21.96 -8.51
CA GLU A 276 23.82 -22.98 -7.57
C GLU A 276 22.32 -22.98 -7.32
N ALA A 277 21.61 -21.91 -7.72
CA ALA A 277 20.17 -21.83 -7.55
C ALA A 277 19.45 -22.93 -8.34
N ARG A 278 18.32 -23.39 -7.83
CA ARG A 278 17.47 -24.39 -8.49
C ARG A 278 16.02 -23.94 -8.52
N LEU A 279 15.35 -24.22 -9.63
CA LEU A 279 13.92 -23.98 -9.81
C LEU A 279 13.19 -25.31 -9.98
N THR A 280 12.24 -25.57 -9.08
CA THR A 280 11.39 -26.76 -9.12
C THR A 280 9.94 -26.34 -9.37
N PRO A 281 9.33 -26.69 -10.51
CA PRO A 281 7.96 -26.28 -10.83
C PRO A 281 6.94 -26.97 -9.92
N ASP A 282 5.82 -26.30 -9.62
CA ASP A 282 4.67 -26.93 -8.99
C ASP A 282 3.81 -27.65 -10.06
N PRO A 283 3.58 -28.97 -9.94
CA PRO A 283 2.77 -29.69 -10.92
C PRO A 283 1.29 -29.26 -10.94
N LYS A 284 0.78 -28.65 -9.86
CA LYS A 284 -0.62 -28.21 -9.74
C LYS A 284 -0.80 -26.71 -10.04
N ARG A 285 0.28 -25.94 -10.00
CA ARG A 285 0.27 -24.47 -10.16
C ARG A 285 1.37 -24.08 -11.17
N PRO A 286 1.10 -24.08 -12.49
CA PRO A 286 2.14 -23.97 -13.50
C PRO A 286 2.94 -22.66 -13.48
N ASP A 287 2.36 -21.58 -12.92
CA ASP A 287 3.06 -20.31 -12.72
C ASP A 287 3.87 -20.25 -11.44
N TRP A 288 3.75 -21.23 -10.54
CA TRP A 288 4.45 -21.24 -9.26
C TRP A 288 5.64 -22.18 -9.28
N VAL A 289 6.79 -21.66 -8.87
CA VAL A 289 8.06 -22.37 -8.90
C VAL A 289 8.74 -22.21 -7.56
N LYS A 290 9.22 -23.30 -6.99
CA LYS A 290 10.02 -23.29 -5.76
C LYS A 290 11.48 -23.01 -6.13
N CYS A 291 12.03 -21.94 -5.58
CA CYS A 291 13.43 -21.56 -5.72
C CYS A 291 14.22 -21.99 -4.47
N ASP A 292 15.25 -22.79 -4.67
CA ASP A 292 16.26 -23.12 -3.66
C ASP A 292 17.55 -22.37 -4.00
N CYS A 293 17.97 -21.46 -3.13
CA CYS A 293 19.15 -20.63 -3.29
C CYS A 293 19.58 -20.06 -1.95
N GLN A 294 20.87 -20.20 -1.62
CA GLN A 294 21.44 -19.64 -0.39
C GLN A 294 21.60 -18.11 -0.47
N GLN A 295 21.74 -17.56 -1.69
CA GLN A 295 21.80 -16.12 -1.89
C GLN A 295 20.41 -15.50 -1.85
N ARG A 296 20.30 -14.32 -1.24
CA ARG A 296 19.03 -13.58 -1.13
C ARG A 296 18.51 -13.10 -2.48
N THR A 297 19.38 -12.81 -3.44
CA THR A 297 18.98 -12.26 -4.75
C THR A 297 19.27 -13.26 -5.85
N VAL A 298 18.30 -13.41 -6.74
CA VAL A 298 18.36 -14.27 -7.92
C VAL A 298 18.03 -13.44 -9.16
N TRP A 299 18.73 -13.72 -10.25
CA TRP A 299 18.43 -13.16 -11.57
C TRP A 299 17.89 -14.25 -12.49
N LEU A 300 16.78 -13.94 -13.13
CA LEU A 300 16.11 -14.81 -14.07
C LEU A 300 16.10 -14.15 -15.45
N GLN A 301 16.13 -14.97 -16.51
CA GLN A 301 15.94 -14.54 -17.89
C GLN A 301 14.70 -15.21 -18.47
N GLN A 302 13.89 -14.43 -19.17
CA GLN A 302 12.88 -14.98 -20.06
C GLN A 302 13.55 -15.56 -21.30
N VAL A 303 13.23 -16.81 -21.60
CA VAL A 303 13.52 -17.40 -22.91
C VAL A 303 12.31 -17.13 -23.80
N ASN A 304 12.49 -16.22 -24.77
CA ASN A 304 11.44 -15.86 -25.72
C ASN A 304 11.24 -16.96 -26.77
N ARG A 305 9.95 -17.28 -26.97
CA ARG A 305 9.30 -18.01 -28.07
C ARG A 305 9.70 -19.48 -28.24
#